data_AF-R9PHH0-F1
#
_entry.id   AF-R9PHH0-F1
#
_cell.length_a   1.000
_cell.length_b   1.000
_cell.length_c   1.000
_cell.angle_alpha   90.00
_cell.angle_beta   90.00
_cell.angle_gamma   90.00
#
_symmetry.space_group_name_H-M   'P 1'
#
loop_
_entity.id
_entity.type
_entity.pdbx_description
1 polymer ?
#
loop_
_entity_poly.entity_id
_entity_poly.type
_entity_poly.pdbx_seq_one_letter_code
_entity_poly.pdbx_strand_id
1 'polypeptide(L)'
;MLASFVFWFKNGMKPSAWIKAGSLYIRDGAFGEICIPRNKVQFMRYESFHSQYISKGRTGETVAMHKLLVKMEGFQEWEVPIKDLVELGADLRLYKFIKDNFYDVVLAKKPYQSRQV
;
A
#
# COMPACT_ATOMS: atom_id res chain seq x y z
N MET A 1 22.09 5.85 13.52
CA MET A 1 22.38 5.44 12.12
C MET A 1 21.09 5.63 11.31
N LEU A 2 20.99 6.69 10.49
CA LEU A 2 19.83 6.91 9.62
C LEU A 2 19.97 6.01 8.39
N ALA A 3 19.56 4.76 8.51
CA ALA A 3 19.49 3.85 7.38
C ALA A 3 18.34 4.31 6.47
N SER A 4 18.69 4.73 5.25
CA SER A 4 17.69 4.99 4.20
C SER A 4 17.47 3.69 3.44
N PHE A 5 16.23 3.20 3.45
CA PHE A 5 15.84 1.97 2.75
C PHE A 5 15.02 2.31 1.52
N VAL A 6 15.34 1.68 0.40
CA VAL A 6 14.77 1.99 -0.91
C VAL A 6 14.30 0.71 -1.57
N PHE A 7 13.02 0.67 -1.97
CA PHE A 7 12.43 -0.47 -2.66
C PHE A 7 12.02 -0.09 -4.10
N TRP A 8 12.64 -0.75 -5.07
CA TRP A 8 12.50 -0.47 -6.51
C TRP A 8 11.47 -1.37 -7.18
N PHE A 9 10.64 -0.76 -8.01
CA PHE A 9 9.68 -1.45 -8.86
C PHE A 9 10.09 -1.32 -10.32
N LYS A 10 9.77 -2.34 -11.14
CA LYS A 10 10.28 -2.46 -12.51
C LYS A 10 9.75 -1.41 -13.51
N ASN A 11 8.87 -0.50 -13.11
CA ASN A 11 8.42 0.61 -13.94
C ASN A 11 9.25 1.89 -13.68
N GLY A 12 10.38 1.98 -14.40
CA GLY A 12 11.07 3.20 -14.82
C GLY A 12 11.29 4.33 -13.82
N MET A 13 12.47 4.35 -13.19
CA MET A 13 13.21 5.52 -12.65
C MET A 13 12.89 6.13 -11.27
N LYS A 14 11.89 5.69 -10.50
CA LYS A 14 11.82 6.02 -9.06
C LYS A 14 11.68 4.73 -8.22
N PRO A 15 11.99 4.74 -6.92
CA PRO A 15 11.54 3.70 -5.99
C PRO A 15 10.05 3.89 -5.68
N SER A 16 9.30 2.81 -5.54
CA SER A 16 7.83 2.92 -5.36
C SER A 16 7.44 2.90 -3.89
N ALA A 17 8.37 2.51 -3.00
CA ALA A 17 8.37 2.95 -1.62
C ALA A 17 9.80 3.18 -1.10
N TRP A 18 9.97 4.13 -0.19
CA TRP A 18 11.24 4.37 0.49
C TRP A 18 11.01 4.98 1.87
N ILE A 19 12.01 4.89 2.74
CA ILE A 19 12.00 5.50 4.07
C ILE A 19 13.07 6.56 4.14
N LYS A 20 12.69 7.78 4.54
CA LYS A 20 13.61 8.89 4.77
C LYS A 20 13.18 9.68 5.99
N ALA A 21 14.13 9.96 6.88
CA ALA A 21 13.91 10.78 8.08
C ALA A 21 12.71 10.35 8.95
N GLY A 22 12.48 9.03 9.09
CA GLY A 22 11.37 8.50 9.90
C GLY A 22 9.99 8.55 9.23
N SER A 23 9.93 8.91 7.94
CA SER A 23 8.71 8.89 7.13
C SER A 23 8.79 7.84 6.03
N LEU A 24 7.69 7.14 5.83
CA LEU A 24 7.46 6.25 4.70
C LEU A 24 6.90 7.06 3.54
N TYR A 25 7.48 6.88 2.37
CA TYR A 25 7.01 7.47 1.13
C TYR A 25 6.56 6.35 0.21
N ILE A 26 5.40 6.51 -0.41
CA ILE A 26 4.84 5.57 -1.39
C ILE A 26 4.51 6.37 -2.65
N ARG A 27 4.93 5.90 -3.82
CA ARG A 27 4.57 6.55 -5.08
C ARG A 27 3.11 6.26 -5.42
N ASP A 28 2.37 7.31 -5.76
CA ASP A 28 1.02 7.23 -6.32
C ASP A 28 1.00 7.77 -7.77
N GLY A 29 1.14 6.85 -8.74
CA GLY A 29 1.15 7.20 -10.16
C GLY A 29 2.41 7.96 -10.62
N ALA A 30 2.28 8.72 -11.71
CA ALA A 30 3.42 9.41 -12.35
C ALA A 30 3.89 10.68 -11.61
N PHE A 31 3.03 11.28 -10.77
CA PHE A 31 3.28 12.60 -10.18
C PHE A 31 2.93 12.70 -8.69
N GLY A 32 2.28 11.70 -8.09
CA GLY A 32 1.88 11.70 -6.68
C GLY A 32 2.86 10.95 -5.78
N GLU A 33 3.07 11.46 -4.57
CA GLU A 33 3.80 10.78 -3.50
C GLU A 33 2.99 10.90 -2.20
N ILE A 34 2.78 9.78 -1.53
CA ILE A 34 2.11 9.71 -0.23
C ILE A 34 3.19 9.65 0.83
N CYS A 35 3.15 10.58 1.79
CA CYS A 35 4.09 10.67 2.91
C CYS A 35 3.38 10.30 4.21
N ILE A 36 3.94 9.32 4.94
CA ILE A 36 3.40 8.81 6.21
C ILE A 36 4.50 8.94 7.27
N PRO A 37 4.41 9.92 8.20
CA PRO A 37 5.34 10.06 9.31
C PRO A 37 5.10 8.99 10.37
N ARG A 38 6.11 8.20 10.74
CA ARG A 38 5.96 7.08 11.69
C ARG A 38 5.36 7.51 13.02
N ASN A 39 5.80 8.65 13.54
CA ASN A 39 5.38 9.19 14.84
C ASN A 39 3.93 9.68 14.87
N LYS A 40 3.26 9.78 13.71
CA LYS A 40 1.85 10.16 13.60
C LYS A 40 0.92 8.97 13.37
N VAL A 41 1.47 7.79 13.04
CA VAL A 41 0.68 6.58 12.79
C VAL A 41 0.16 6.02 14.11
N GLN A 42 -1.16 6.00 14.27
CA GLN A 42 -1.83 5.29 15.37
C GLN A 42 -2.06 3.82 15.01
N PHE A 43 -2.45 3.56 13.76
CA PHE A 43 -2.71 2.21 13.27
C PHE A 43 -2.39 2.12 11.77
N MET A 44 -1.90 0.96 11.35
CA MET A 44 -1.63 0.64 9.95
C MET A 44 -1.97 -0.82 9.65
N ARG A 45 -2.76 -1.04 8.60
CA ARG A 45 -3.16 -2.38 8.15
C ARG A 45 -2.95 -2.53 6.65
N TYR A 46 -2.38 -3.66 6.27
CA TYR A 46 -2.24 -4.05 4.88
C TYR A 46 -3.32 -5.08 4.55
N GLU A 47 -4.12 -4.80 3.53
CA GLU A 47 -5.13 -5.72 3.04
C GLU A 47 -4.78 -6.22 1.64
N SER A 48 -4.63 -7.54 1.52
CA SER A 48 -4.34 -8.23 0.26
C SER A 48 -5.61 -8.76 -0.41
N PHE A 49 -5.56 -9.02 -1.72
CA PHE A 49 -6.65 -9.62 -2.51
C PHE A 49 -7.92 -8.77 -2.62
N HIS A 50 -7.76 -7.45 -2.81
CA HIS A 50 -8.87 -6.58 -3.18
C HIS A 50 -9.05 -6.53 -4.69
N SER A 51 -10.23 -6.08 -5.10
CA SER A 51 -10.59 -5.96 -6.50
C SER A 51 -11.46 -4.70 -6.63
N GLN A 52 -11.02 -3.69 -7.40
CA GLN A 52 -11.82 -2.48 -7.62
C GLN A 52 -12.50 -2.54 -8.97
N TYR A 53 -13.80 -2.28 -8.98
CA TYR A 53 -14.57 -2.09 -10.19
C TYR A 53 -14.23 -0.73 -10.82
N ILE A 54 -13.79 -0.72 -12.07
CA ILE A 54 -13.56 0.52 -12.82
C ILE A 54 -14.71 0.68 -13.81
N SER A 55 -15.64 1.60 -13.51
CA SER A 55 -16.85 1.86 -14.30
C SER A 55 -16.61 2.58 -15.64
N LYS A 56 -15.36 2.86 -16.02
CA LYS A 56 -15.03 3.64 -17.21
C LYS A 56 -14.86 2.80 -18.50
N GLY A 57 -15.02 1.48 -18.45
CA GLY A 57 -14.93 0.57 -19.62
C GLY A 57 -16.27 0.02 -20.09
N ARG A 58 -16.37 -0.33 -21.38
CA ARG A 58 -17.54 -1.00 -22.01
C ARG A 58 -17.84 -2.38 -21.42
N THR A 59 -16.83 -2.98 -20.81
CA THR A 59 -16.85 -4.21 -20.02
C THR A 59 -16.45 -3.81 -18.61
N GLY A 60 -17.27 -4.09 -17.61
CA GLY A 60 -16.99 -3.75 -16.22
C GLY A 60 -15.75 -4.47 -15.69
N GLU A 61 -14.57 -3.90 -15.93
CA GLU A 61 -13.30 -4.52 -15.58
C GLU A 61 -13.02 -4.35 -14.10
N THR A 62 -12.68 -5.47 -13.47
CA THR A 62 -12.26 -5.52 -12.08
C THR A 62 -10.75 -5.63 -12.05
N VAL A 63 -10.08 -4.66 -11.43
CA VAL A 63 -8.62 -4.65 -11.30
C VAL A 63 -8.25 -5.15 -9.91
N ALA A 64 -7.46 -6.23 -9.86
CA ALA A 64 -6.87 -6.71 -8.61
C ALA A 64 -5.99 -5.62 -7.99
N MET A 65 -6.06 -5.49 -6.67
CA MET A 65 -5.27 -4.52 -5.92
C MET A 65 -5.05 -4.95 -4.48
N HIS A 66 -4.05 -4.37 -3.84
CA HIS A 66 -3.92 -4.39 -2.38
C HIS A 66 -4.29 -3.00 -1.85
N LYS A 67 -4.54 -2.90 -0.55
CA LYS A 67 -4.81 -1.64 0.14
C LYS A 67 -3.91 -1.51 1.36
N LEU A 68 -3.41 -0.31 1.59
CA LEU A 68 -2.80 0.06 2.86
C LEU A 68 -3.72 1.05 3.56
N LEU A 69 -4.32 0.64 4.66
CA LEU A 69 -5.13 1.50 5.51
C LEU A 69 -4.23 2.13 6.55
N VAL A 70 -4.35 3.45 6.70
CA VAL A 70 -3.53 4.23 7.60
C VAL A 70 -4.43 5.14 8.42
N LYS A 71 -4.27 5.07 9.73
CA LYS A 71 -4.89 5.97 10.69
C LYS A 71 -3.79 6.82 11.33
N MET A 72 -3.81 8.13 11.03
CA MET A 72 -2.96 9.10 11.73
C MET A 72 -3.71 9.82 12.84
N GLU A 73 -2.95 10.27 13.83
CA GLU A 73 -3.40 11.19 14.86
C GLU A 73 -4.02 12.46 14.25
N GLY A 74 -5.27 12.78 14.64
CA GLY A 74 -5.98 13.98 14.18
C GLY A 74 -6.62 13.87 12.79
N PHE A 75 -6.46 12.74 12.09
CA PHE A 75 -7.05 12.53 10.76
C PHE A 75 -8.00 11.32 10.75
N GLN A 76 -8.94 11.28 9.81
CA GLN A 76 -9.71 10.06 9.56
C GLN A 76 -8.79 8.96 9.00
N GLU A 77 -9.22 7.70 9.11
CA GLU A 77 -8.53 6.62 8.42
C GLU A 77 -8.65 6.84 6.90
N TRP A 78 -7.56 6.64 6.16
CA TRP A 78 -7.61 6.65 4.70
C TRP A 78 -6.96 5.40 4.11
N GLU A 79 -7.35 5.13 2.87
CA GLU A 79 -6.87 3.99 2.10
C GLU A 79 -5.88 4.46 1.04
N VAL A 80 -4.76 3.74 0.94
CA VAL A 80 -3.79 3.89 -0.13
C VAL A 80 -3.93 2.68 -1.06
N PRO A 81 -4.46 2.85 -2.28
CA PRO A 81 -4.60 1.75 -3.23
C PRO A 81 -3.24 1.37 -3.83
N ILE A 82 -2.90 0.08 -3.80
CA ILE A 82 -1.67 -0.47 -4.35
C ILE A 82 -2.04 -1.27 -5.59
N LYS A 83 -1.69 -0.74 -6.76
CA LYS A 83 -2.07 -1.29 -8.07
C LYS A 83 -0.91 -1.91 -8.85
N ASP A 84 0.30 -1.88 -8.30
CA ASP A 84 1.48 -2.39 -8.97
C ASP A 84 1.45 -3.93 -9.02
N LEU A 85 1.49 -4.52 -10.23
CA LEU A 85 1.40 -5.96 -10.45
C LEU A 85 2.46 -6.76 -9.67
N VAL A 86 3.64 -6.18 -9.41
CA VAL A 86 4.69 -6.85 -8.63
C VAL A 86 4.31 -6.92 -7.15
N GLU A 87 3.58 -5.92 -6.63
CA GLU A 87 3.02 -5.98 -5.27
C GLU A 87 1.85 -6.93 -5.13
N LEU A 88 1.09 -7.10 -6.21
CA LEU A 88 -0.06 -8.01 -6.25
C LEU A 88 0.36 -9.48 -6.32
N GLY A 89 1.65 -9.74 -6.53
CA GLY A 89 2.22 -11.08 -6.41
C GLY A 89 2.13 -11.63 -4.99
N ALA A 90 2.30 -12.96 -4.87
CA ALA A 90 2.28 -13.67 -3.58
C ALA A 90 3.38 -13.21 -2.60
N ASP A 91 4.36 -12.45 -3.08
CA ASP A 91 5.51 -12.01 -2.29
C ASP A 91 5.20 -10.91 -1.28
N LEU A 92 4.09 -10.14 -1.43
CA LEU A 92 3.69 -9.06 -0.53
C LEU A 92 4.85 -8.12 -0.16
N ARG A 93 5.58 -7.60 -1.16
CA ARG A 93 6.92 -7.02 -0.95
C ARG A 93 6.87 -5.69 -0.19
N LEU A 94 5.90 -4.83 -0.48
CA LEU A 94 5.64 -3.58 0.22
C LEU A 94 5.20 -3.85 1.66
N TYR A 95 4.35 -4.87 1.88
CA TYR A 95 4.00 -5.28 3.24
C TYR A 95 5.25 -5.68 4.04
N LYS A 96 6.09 -6.56 3.50
CA LYS A 96 7.35 -6.99 4.13
C LYS A 96 8.28 -5.80 4.36
N PHE A 97 8.44 -4.94 3.36
CA PHE A 97 9.26 -3.74 3.46
C PHE A 97 8.81 -2.83 4.62
N ILE A 98 7.51 -2.56 4.73
CA ILE A 98 6.95 -1.75 5.82
C ILE A 98 7.15 -2.44 7.16
N LYS A 99 6.83 -3.74 7.25
CA LYS A 99 6.94 -4.52 8.48
C LYS A 99 8.36 -4.59 9.02
N ASP A 100 9.33 -4.84 8.14
CA ASP A 100 10.71 -5.07 8.53
C ASP A 100 11.46 -3.77 8.83
N ASN A 101 11.02 -2.62 8.27
CA ASN A 101 11.81 -1.39 8.30
C ASN A 101 11.08 -0.15 8.85
N PHE A 102 9.75 -0.13 8.92
CA PHE A 102 8.98 1.08 9.21
C PHE A 102 8.03 0.96 10.40
N TYR A 103 7.08 0.02 10.35
CA TYR A 103 5.98 -0.07 11.32
C TYR A 103 5.51 -1.52 11.39
N ASP A 104 5.11 -2.00 12.57
CA ASP A 104 4.56 -3.34 12.73
C ASP A 104 3.14 -3.40 12.14
N VAL A 105 3.09 -3.48 10.81
CA VAL A 105 1.86 -3.47 10.03
C VAL A 105 1.16 -4.82 10.14
N VAL A 106 -0.13 -4.78 10.43
CA VAL A 106 -0.97 -5.98 10.48
C VAL A 106 -1.36 -6.38 9.07
N LEU A 107 -1.16 -7.65 8.71
CA LEU A 107 -1.68 -8.21 7.48
C LEU A 107 -3.10 -8.75 7.72
N ALA A 108 -4.09 -8.13 7.09
CA ALA A 108 -5.43 -8.68 7.01
C ALA A 108 -5.65 -9.30 5.64
N LYS A 109 -5.94 -10.59 5.61
CA LYS A 109 -6.53 -11.20 4.43
C LYS A 109 -8.00 -10.84 4.46
N LYS A 110 -8.51 -10.17 3.43
CA LYS A 110 -9.97 -10.10 3.28
C LYS A 110 -10.45 -11.55 3.16
N PRO A 111 -11.36 -12.05 4.03
CA PRO A 111 -12.01 -13.31 3.74
C PRO A 111 -12.71 -13.13 2.38
N TYR A 112 -12.52 -14.09 1.49
CA TYR A 112 -13.34 -14.21 0.29
C TYR A 112 -14.79 -14.07 0.78
N GLN A 113 -15.47 -12.98 0.43
CA GLN A 113 -16.88 -12.86 0.76
C GLN A 113 -17.58 -13.95 -0.05
N SER A 114 -17.81 -15.11 0.57
CA SER A 114 -18.86 -16.00 0.13
C SER A 114 -20.10 -15.14 0.07
N ARG A 115 -20.62 -14.94 -1.15
CA ARG A 115 -21.93 -14.35 -1.38
C ARG A 115 -22.87 -14.93 -0.34
N GLN A 116 -23.37 -14.09 0.57
CA GLN A 116 -24.57 -14.47 1.29
C GLN A 116 -25.68 -14.50 0.24
N VAL A 117 -26.32 -15.66 0.22
CA VAL A 117 -27.35 -16.14 -0.69
C VAL A 117 -28.56 -15.21 -0.64
#